data_AF-A0A7S1AA35-F1
#
_entry.id   AF-A0A7S1AA35-F1
#
_cell.length_a   1.000
_cell.length_b   1.000
_cell.length_c   1.000
_cell.angle_alpha   90.00
_cell.angle_beta   90.00
_cell.angle_gamma   90.00
#
_symmetry.space_group_name_H-M   'P 1'
#
loop_
_entity.id
_entity.type
_entity.pdbx_description
1 polymer ?
#
loop_
_entity_poly.entity_id
_entity_poly.type
_entity_poly.pdbx_seq_one_letter_code
_entity_poly.pdbx_strand_id
1 'polypeptide(L)'
;WNDEVLLPCENCGRTFLPDRLEIHLKSCRAADGSQPVSPRTSTNKSVSNPATPSSTTRRSLRERNSSNPPARPNTVVCHICGREFGSASIEIHTAQCARKWEANEALKPKAQRRPVPEPVQMGEGEGKEEYNEKTLKKWNDEVLLPCPNCARTFLPDRLEIHARSCKAADGSAASPPRSPALSSRPSTREAKSPVPARPNTVVCHI
;
A
#
# COMPACT_ATOMS: atom_id res chain seq x y z
N TRP A 1 -22.04 30.69 12.71
CA TRP A 1 -22.60 29.40 12.29
C TRP A 1 -22.67 29.46 10.78
N ASN A 2 -21.60 29.06 10.10
CA ASN A 2 -21.67 28.90 8.65
C ASN A 2 -22.24 27.50 8.43
N ASP A 3 -23.48 27.44 7.97
CA ASP A 3 -24.11 26.23 7.48
C ASP A 3 -23.20 25.58 6.44
N GLU A 4 -22.70 24.39 6.76
CA GLU A 4 -21.89 23.55 5.87
C GLU A 4 -22.79 22.99 4.75
N VAL A 5 -23.12 23.85 3.79
CA VAL A 5 -23.87 23.46 2.60
C VAL A 5 -22.97 22.55 1.74
N LEU A 6 -23.31 21.27 1.71
CA LEU A 6 -22.67 20.29 0.85
C LEU A 6 -23.25 20.41 -0.58
N LEU A 7 -22.39 20.78 -1.53
CA LEU A 7 -22.75 20.96 -2.94
C LEU A 7 -22.43 19.67 -3.74
N PRO A 8 -23.35 19.17 -4.57
CA PRO A 8 -23.10 18.02 -5.45
C PRO A 8 -22.16 18.39 -6.59
N CYS A 9 -21.35 17.42 -7.02
CA CYS A 9 -20.56 17.50 -8.24
C CYS A 9 -21.43 17.13 -9.44
N GLU A 10 -21.57 18.03 -10.40
CA GLU A 10 -22.33 17.83 -11.64
C GLU A 10 -21.86 16.62 -12.48
N ASN A 11 -20.60 16.20 -12.29
CA ASN A 11 -19.98 15.18 -13.14
C ASN A 11 -20.05 13.75 -12.56
N CYS A 12 -20.27 13.61 -11.24
CA CYS A 12 -20.35 12.30 -10.58
C CYS A 12 -21.41 12.20 -9.46
N GLY A 13 -22.15 13.27 -9.16
CA GLY A 13 -23.23 13.32 -8.18
C GLY A 13 -22.80 13.30 -6.70
N ARG A 14 -21.50 13.27 -6.41
CA ARG A 14 -20.99 13.25 -5.02
C ARG A 14 -21.05 14.65 -4.39
N THR A 15 -21.42 14.75 -3.12
CA THR A 15 -21.52 16.02 -2.39
C THR A 15 -20.23 16.35 -1.63
N PHE A 16 -19.84 17.64 -1.64
CA PHE A 16 -18.61 18.14 -1.05
C PHE A 16 -18.84 19.52 -0.44
N LEU A 17 -18.02 19.91 0.54
CA LEU A 17 -17.90 21.31 0.94
C LEU A 17 -17.34 22.14 -0.24
N PRO A 18 -17.65 23.45 -0.32
CA PRO A 18 -17.23 24.29 -1.44
C PRO A 18 -15.72 24.18 -1.77
N ASP A 19 -14.87 24.28 -0.74
CA ASP A 19 -13.41 24.21 -0.88
C ASP A 19 -12.92 22.86 -1.45
N ARG A 20 -13.62 21.78 -1.11
CA ARG A 20 -13.24 20.41 -1.52
C ARG A 20 -13.86 20.04 -2.86
N LEU A 21 -15.01 20.62 -3.20
CA LEU A 21 -15.64 20.46 -4.51
C LEU A 21 -14.72 21.02 -5.60
N GLU A 22 -14.10 22.17 -5.38
CA GLU A 22 -13.21 22.79 -6.36
C GLU A 22 -12.01 21.90 -6.69
N ILE A 23 -11.40 21.28 -5.68
CA ILE A 23 -10.29 20.33 -5.86
C ILE A 23 -10.75 19.06 -6.58
N HIS A 24 -11.95 18.59 -6.25
CA HIS A 24 -12.54 17.41 -6.86
C HIS A 24 -12.82 17.62 -8.36
N LEU A 25 -13.40 18.76 -8.75
CA LEU A 25 -13.72 19.09 -10.14
C LEU A 25 -12.48 19.06 -11.06
N LYS A 26 -11.30 19.45 -10.55
CA LYS A 26 -10.01 19.41 -11.30
C LYS A 26 -9.60 18.00 -11.74
N SER A 27 -10.12 16.95 -11.11
CA SER A 27 -9.78 15.55 -11.39
C SER A 27 -10.99 14.67 -11.74
N CYS A 28 -12.20 15.17 -11.55
CA CYS A 28 -13.42 14.43 -11.79
C CYS A 28 -13.66 14.24 -13.30
N ARG A 29 -13.81 12.99 -13.74
CA ARG A 29 -14.18 12.62 -15.11
C ARG A 29 -15.62 12.10 -15.10
N ALA A 30 -16.38 12.42 -16.15
CA ALA A 30 -17.82 12.16 -16.24
C ALA A 30 -18.17 10.70 -15.98
N ALA A 31 -19.16 10.49 -15.11
CA ALA A 31 -19.78 9.21 -14.90
C ALA A 31 -20.93 9.04 -15.91
N ASP A 32 -20.72 8.16 -16.88
CA ASP A 32 -21.83 7.56 -17.62
C ASP A 32 -22.62 6.66 -16.65
N GLY A 33 -23.85 7.07 -16.31
CA GLY A 33 -24.93 6.17 -15.94
C GLY A 33 -24.99 5.55 -14.54
N SER A 34 -24.64 6.23 -13.44
CA SER A 34 -24.93 5.72 -12.08
C SER A 34 -25.78 6.70 -11.24
N GLN A 35 -27.02 6.31 -10.97
CA GLN A 35 -28.04 6.99 -10.16
C GLN A 35 -27.56 7.41 -8.74
N PRO A 36 -28.19 8.44 -8.12
CA PRO A 36 -27.83 8.95 -6.82
C PRO A 36 -28.16 7.96 -5.70
N VAL A 37 -27.16 7.58 -4.90
CA VAL A 37 -27.37 6.83 -3.65
C VAL A 37 -27.52 7.81 -2.48
N SER A 38 -28.74 7.88 -1.94
CA SER A 38 -29.06 8.51 -0.64
C SER A 38 -28.23 7.96 0.52
N PRO A 39 -28.10 8.68 1.66
CA PRO A 39 -27.02 8.48 2.62
C PRO A 39 -27.19 7.17 3.38
N ARG A 40 -26.26 6.23 3.22
CA ARG A 40 -26.25 4.98 3.98
C ARG A 40 -25.44 5.16 5.25
N THR A 41 -26.12 4.98 6.38
CA THR A 41 -25.54 4.63 7.67
C THR A 41 -24.60 3.43 7.54
N SER A 42 -23.50 3.51 8.27
CA SER A 42 -22.43 2.53 8.47
C SER A 42 -22.78 1.07 8.19
N THR A 43 -22.11 0.48 7.19
CA THR A 43 -21.76 -0.95 7.17
C THR A 43 -20.55 -1.15 6.26
N ASN A 44 -19.49 -1.76 6.79
CA ASN A 44 -18.26 -2.10 6.08
C ASN A 44 -18.56 -2.98 4.86
N LYS A 45 -18.09 -2.58 3.67
CA LYS A 45 -17.83 -3.52 2.58
C LYS A 45 -16.64 -3.05 1.75
N SER A 46 -15.65 -3.95 1.69
CA SER A 46 -14.40 -3.88 0.96
C SER A 46 -14.62 -3.50 -0.50
N VAL A 47 -13.91 -2.48 -1.00
CA VAL A 47 -13.73 -2.27 -2.43
C VAL A 47 -12.30 -1.82 -2.72
N SER A 48 -11.68 -2.60 -3.61
CA SER A 48 -10.47 -2.40 -4.37
C SER A 48 -10.27 -1.00 -4.93
N ASN A 49 -9.04 -0.49 -4.81
CA ASN A 49 -8.57 0.74 -5.44
C ASN A 49 -8.64 0.66 -6.98
N PRO A 50 -9.15 1.69 -7.68
CA PRO A 50 -9.00 1.84 -9.12
C PRO A 50 -7.62 2.41 -9.49
N ALA A 51 -7.08 1.88 -10.58
CA ALA A 51 -5.79 2.18 -11.16
C ALA A 51 -5.65 3.62 -11.68
N THR A 52 -4.44 4.15 -11.53
CA THR A 52 -3.91 5.37 -12.16
C THR A 52 -3.88 5.28 -13.69
N PRO A 53 -4.12 6.39 -14.42
CA PRO A 53 -4.05 6.41 -15.88
C PRO A 53 -2.60 6.49 -16.38
N SER A 54 -2.21 5.49 -17.16
CA SER A 54 -0.94 5.40 -17.88
C SER A 54 -0.79 6.52 -18.92
N SER A 55 0.32 7.23 -18.84
CA SER A 55 0.84 8.14 -19.87
C SER A 55 1.14 7.36 -21.15
N THR A 56 0.38 7.66 -22.21
CA THR A 56 0.68 7.26 -23.58
C THR A 56 1.96 7.95 -24.05
N THR A 57 3.10 7.27 -23.90
CA THR A 57 4.23 7.49 -24.80
C THR A 57 4.37 6.23 -25.62
N ARG A 58 4.00 6.33 -26.90
CA ARG A 58 4.31 5.32 -27.90
C ARG A 58 5.84 5.19 -27.95
N ARG A 59 6.39 4.13 -27.39
CA ARG A 59 7.76 3.70 -27.70
C ARG A 59 7.71 2.34 -28.34
N SER A 60 8.11 2.38 -29.61
CA SER A 60 8.26 1.31 -30.57
C SER A 60 8.98 0.09 -30.00
N LEU A 61 8.55 -1.06 -30.48
CA LEU A 61 9.17 -2.38 -30.41
C LEU A 61 10.70 -2.31 -30.31
N ARG A 62 11.22 -2.64 -29.13
CA ARG A 62 12.53 -3.27 -29.01
C ARG A 62 12.39 -4.43 -28.04
N GLU A 63 12.30 -5.61 -28.64
CA GLU A 63 12.76 -6.88 -28.09
C GLU A 63 13.95 -6.64 -27.14
N ARG A 64 13.73 -6.82 -25.85
CA ARG A 64 14.79 -7.22 -24.92
C ARG A 64 14.29 -8.45 -24.19
N ASN A 65 14.53 -9.58 -24.85
CA ASN A 65 14.82 -10.81 -24.16
C ASN A 65 16.06 -10.56 -23.27
N SER A 66 15.83 -10.20 -22.01
CA SER A 66 16.84 -10.25 -20.97
C SER A 66 16.26 -11.08 -19.85
N SER A 67 16.65 -12.35 -19.84
CA SER A 67 16.42 -13.35 -18.80
C SER A 67 17.14 -13.01 -17.48
N ASN A 68 17.41 -11.73 -17.21
CA ASN A 68 17.98 -11.28 -15.95
C ASN A 68 16.86 -10.60 -15.14
N PRO A 69 16.52 -11.09 -13.93
CA PRO A 69 15.57 -10.40 -13.07
C PRO A 69 16.03 -8.95 -12.89
N PRO A 70 15.10 -7.97 -12.86
CA PRO A 70 15.47 -6.58 -12.62
C PRO A 70 16.29 -6.51 -11.33
N ALA A 71 17.49 -5.91 -11.42
CA ALA A 71 18.34 -5.72 -10.26
C ALA A 71 17.52 -5.03 -9.16
N ARG A 72 17.53 -5.61 -7.95
CA ARG A 72 16.78 -5.09 -6.81
C ARG A 72 17.21 -3.64 -6.59
N PRO A 73 16.26 -2.68 -6.45
CA PRO A 73 16.63 -1.29 -6.23
C PRO A 73 17.46 -1.19 -4.95
N ASN A 74 18.51 -0.37 -4.98
CA ASN A 74 19.44 -0.18 -3.87
C ASN A 74 18.79 0.63 -2.74
N THR A 75 18.02 -0.05 -1.90
CA THR A 75 17.25 0.53 -0.80
C THR A 75 17.94 0.34 0.56
N VAL A 76 17.64 1.25 1.49
CA VAL A 76 18.08 1.22 2.88
C VAL A 76 16.86 1.40 3.78
N VAL A 77 16.74 0.58 4.83
CA VAL A 77 15.64 0.64 5.81
C VAL A 77 15.90 1.75 6.83
N CYS A 78 14.88 2.56 7.10
CA CYS A 78 14.89 3.53 8.20
C CYS A 78 14.70 2.82 9.55
N HIS A 79 15.66 2.97 10.46
CA HIS A 79 15.65 2.35 11.79
C HIS A 79 14.56 2.89 12.72
N ILE A 80 13.97 4.05 12.41
CA ILE A 80 12.92 4.69 13.24
C ILE A 80 11.52 4.21 12.82
N CYS A 81 11.25 4.09 11.51
CA CYS A 81 9.91 3.78 10.99
C CYS A 81 9.78 2.49 10.19
N GLY A 82 10.88 1.76 9.97
CA GLY A 82 10.90 0.45 9.30
C GLY A 82 10.61 0.49 7.79
N ARG A 83 10.58 1.68 7.17
CA ARG A 83 10.31 1.85 5.72
C ARG A 83 11.60 1.86 4.91
N GLU A 84 11.50 1.39 3.66
CA GLU A 84 12.61 1.38 2.69
C GLU A 84 12.68 2.70 1.91
N PHE A 85 13.88 3.25 1.79
CA PHE A 85 14.17 4.44 1.01
C PHE A 85 15.36 4.21 0.08
N GLY A 86 15.51 5.04 -0.94
CA GLY A 86 16.73 5.05 -1.74
C GLY A 86 17.93 5.49 -0.91
N SER A 87 19.11 4.95 -1.20
CA SER A 87 20.35 5.31 -0.49
C SER A 87 20.68 6.82 -0.49
N ALA A 88 20.25 7.58 -1.50
CA ALA A 88 20.43 9.03 -1.51
C ALA A 88 19.41 9.81 -0.67
N SER A 89 18.22 9.24 -0.39
CA SER A 89 17.14 9.93 0.33
C SER A 89 17.01 9.52 1.79
N ILE A 90 17.69 8.45 2.22
CA ILE A 90 17.57 7.90 3.57
C ILE A 90 18.08 8.87 4.65
N GLU A 91 19.14 9.63 4.40
CA GLU A 91 19.69 10.59 5.38
C GLU A 91 18.70 11.72 5.68
N ILE A 92 18.15 12.31 4.62
CA ILE A 92 17.12 13.36 4.70
C ILE A 92 15.88 12.82 5.40
N HIS A 93 15.45 11.61 5.03
CA HIS A 93 14.33 10.96 5.66
C HIS A 93 14.57 10.71 7.15
N THR A 94 15.74 10.18 7.54
CA THR A 94 16.06 9.81 8.93
C THR A 94 16.03 11.04 9.83
N ALA A 95 16.60 12.17 9.40
CA ALA A 95 16.54 13.42 10.15
C ALA A 95 15.10 13.93 10.33
N GLN A 96 14.28 13.90 9.28
CA GLN A 96 12.86 14.28 9.36
C GLN A 96 12.05 13.30 10.21
N CYS A 97 12.39 12.02 10.17
CA CYS A 97 11.72 10.96 10.93
C CYS A 97 12.04 11.09 12.42
N ALA A 98 13.29 11.37 12.79
CA ALA A 98 13.71 11.65 14.16
C ALA A 98 12.96 12.86 14.74
N ARG A 99 12.87 13.97 14.00
CA ARG A 99 12.09 15.14 14.43
C ARG A 99 10.62 14.81 14.71
N LYS A 100 10.01 13.99 13.84
CA LYS A 100 8.62 13.54 14.04
C LYS A 100 8.48 12.60 15.24
N TRP A 101 9.47 11.76 15.49
CA TRP A 101 9.50 10.89 16.68
C TRP A 101 9.54 11.74 17.95
N GLU A 102 10.52 12.64 18.07
CA GLU A 102 10.69 13.52 19.23
C GLU A 102 9.45 14.38 19.47
N ALA A 103 8.83 14.91 18.41
CA ALA A 103 7.59 15.67 18.54
C ALA A 103 6.44 14.83 19.13
N ASN A 104 6.29 13.58 18.68
CA ASN A 104 5.28 12.66 19.26
C ASN A 104 5.61 12.29 20.70
N GLU A 105 6.88 12.06 21.04
CA GLU A 105 7.30 11.78 22.41
C GLU A 105 7.15 13.00 23.32
N ALA A 106 7.35 14.22 22.80
CA ALA A 106 7.18 15.45 23.57
C ALA A 106 5.73 15.66 24.03
N LEU A 107 4.74 15.18 23.24
CA LEU A 107 3.32 15.19 23.61
C LEU A 107 3.00 14.25 24.78
N LYS A 108 3.85 13.24 25.03
CA LYS A 108 3.65 12.30 26.13
C LYS A 108 4.13 12.89 27.46
N PRO A 109 3.56 12.45 28.60
CA PRO A 109 4.08 12.75 29.92
C PRO A 109 5.56 12.39 30.03
N LYS A 110 6.36 13.19 30.75
CA LYS A 110 7.82 13.01 30.86
C LYS A 110 8.24 11.57 31.24
N ALA A 111 7.46 10.90 32.08
CA ALA A 111 7.72 9.53 32.52
C ALA A 111 7.51 8.45 31.43
N GLN A 112 6.77 8.76 30.36
CA GLN A 112 6.44 7.83 29.28
C GLN A 112 7.22 8.10 27.99
N ARG A 113 8.10 9.11 27.99
CA ARG A 113 8.89 9.48 26.82
C ARG A 113 9.97 8.45 26.56
N ARG A 114 10.10 8.04 25.30
CA ARG A 114 11.11 7.11 24.80
C ARG A 114 12.16 7.87 24.00
N PRO A 115 13.46 7.51 24.11
CA PRO A 115 14.48 8.05 23.23
C PRO A 115 14.25 7.60 21.78
N VAL A 116 14.88 8.30 20.83
CA VAL A 116 14.92 7.87 19.43
C VAL A 116 15.66 6.53 19.36
N PRO A 117 15.13 5.51 18.64
CA PRO A 117 15.83 4.24 18.47
C PRO A 117 17.20 4.45 17.83
N GLU A 118 18.22 3.79 18.36
CA GLU A 118 19.57 3.90 17.79
C GLU A 118 19.70 3.08 16.50
N PRO A 119 20.42 3.63 15.48
CA PRO A 119 20.73 2.88 14.27
C PRO A 119 21.55 1.63 14.59
N VAL A 120 21.40 0.58 13.78
CA VAL A 120 22.30 -0.58 13.87
C VAL A 120 23.68 -0.18 13.36
N GLN A 121 24.72 -0.69 14.01
CA GLN A 121 26.10 -0.49 13.56
C GLN A 121 26.33 -1.33 12.30
N MET A 122 26.82 -0.71 11.22
CA MET A 122 27.34 -1.46 10.08
C MET A 122 28.75 -1.95 10.43
N GLY A 123 28.96 -3.26 10.33
CA GLY A 123 30.29 -3.86 10.37
C GLY A 123 31.08 -3.55 9.10
N GLU A 124 32.41 -3.56 9.21
CA GLU A 124 33.29 -3.41 8.05
C GLU A 124 33.06 -4.57 7.06
N GLY A 125 32.66 -4.23 5.83
CA GLY A 125 32.39 -5.22 4.77
C GLY A 125 30.94 -5.73 4.72
N GLU A 126 30.04 -5.26 5.59
CA GLU A 126 28.63 -5.67 5.55
C GLU A 126 27.88 -5.04 4.37
N GLY A 127 27.11 -5.87 3.66
CA GLY A 127 26.26 -5.44 2.56
C GLY A 127 24.99 -4.74 3.04
N LYS A 128 24.41 -3.88 2.20
CA LYS A 128 23.16 -3.16 2.51
C LYS A 128 21.98 -4.08 2.83
N GLU A 129 21.92 -5.26 2.22
CA GLU A 129 20.87 -6.25 2.50
C GLU A 129 20.92 -6.75 3.94
N GLU A 130 22.11 -7.06 4.44
CA GLU A 130 22.31 -7.52 5.82
C GLU A 130 22.01 -6.40 6.82
N TYR A 131 22.44 -5.16 6.51
CA TYR A 131 22.06 -3.99 7.30
C TYR A 131 20.53 -3.82 7.36
N ASN A 132 19.83 -3.96 6.23
CA ASN A 132 18.38 -3.82 6.16
C ASN A 132 17.67 -4.89 6.99
N GLU A 133 18.12 -6.14 6.92
CA GLU A 133 17.55 -7.23 7.72
C GLU A 133 17.76 -7.01 9.22
N LYS A 134 18.99 -6.66 9.64
CA LYS A 134 19.31 -6.34 11.05
C LYS A 134 18.47 -5.17 11.55
N THR A 135 18.39 -4.11 10.76
CA THR A 135 17.60 -2.91 11.08
C THR A 135 16.12 -3.25 11.23
N LEU A 136 15.56 -3.99 10.29
CA LEU A 136 14.15 -4.36 10.30
C LEU A 136 13.83 -5.28 11.48
N LYS A 137 14.70 -6.24 11.78
CA LYS A 137 14.55 -7.13 12.93
C LYS A 137 14.54 -6.34 14.24
N LYS A 138 15.56 -5.50 14.48
CA LYS A 138 15.63 -4.63 15.67
C LYS A 138 14.40 -3.73 15.79
N TRP A 139 13.93 -3.17 14.67
CA TRP A 139 12.73 -2.34 14.66
C TRP A 139 11.46 -3.11 15.03
N ASN A 140 11.27 -4.32 14.50
CA ASN A 140 10.14 -5.17 14.87
C ASN A 140 10.15 -5.55 16.35
N ASP A 141 11.34 -5.79 16.92
CA ASP A 141 11.50 -6.26 18.29
C ASP A 141 11.38 -5.12 19.32
N GLU A 142 11.97 -3.95 19.05
CA GLU A 142 12.06 -2.85 20.04
C GLU A 142 10.95 -1.81 19.90
N VAL A 143 10.48 -1.57 18.67
CA VAL A 143 9.58 -0.44 18.38
C VAL A 143 8.13 -0.89 18.30
N LEU A 144 7.85 -2.08 17.77
CA LEU A 144 6.50 -2.61 17.70
C LEU A 144 6.09 -3.34 18.98
N LEU A 145 4.83 -3.15 19.37
CA LEU A 145 4.23 -3.81 20.52
C LEU A 145 3.09 -4.74 20.04
N PRO A 146 3.04 -6.00 20.52
CA PRO A 146 1.94 -6.90 20.22
C PRO A 146 0.68 -6.48 20.97
N CYS A 147 -0.47 -6.58 20.31
CA CYS A 147 -1.76 -6.38 20.93
C CYS A 147 -2.09 -7.55 21.88
N PRO A 148 -2.49 -7.30 23.14
CA PRO A 148 -2.82 -8.37 24.09
C PRO A 148 -4.02 -9.21 23.67
N ASN A 149 -4.91 -8.67 22.83
CA ASN A 149 -6.16 -9.34 22.43
C ASN A 149 -6.04 -10.14 21.11
N CYS A 150 -5.15 -9.73 20.20
CA CYS A 150 -5.04 -10.36 18.87
C CYS A 150 -3.61 -10.64 18.39
N ALA A 151 -2.59 -10.38 19.23
CA ALA A 151 -1.16 -10.57 18.97
C ALA A 151 -0.57 -9.81 17.77
N ARG A 152 -1.37 -9.04 17.01
CA ARG A 152 -0.85 -8.18 15.92
C ARG A 152 0.05 -7.08 16.49
N THR A 153 1.14 -6.79 15.79
CA THR A 153 2.14 -5.80 16.20
C THR A 153 1.82 -4.42 15.63
N PHE A 154 2.00 -3.39 16.45
CA PHE A 154 1.72 -2.00 16.10
C PHE A 154 2.72 -1.04 16.75
N LEU A 155 2.86 0.15 16.18
CA LEU A 155 3.47 1.26 16.91
C LEU A 155 2.64 1.59 18.17
N PRO A 156 3.27 2.03 19.29
CA PRO A 156 2.56 2.29 20.54
C PRO A 156 1.32 3.18 20.38
N ASP A 157 1.44 4.25 19.60
CA ASP A 157 0.36 5.19 19.33
C ASP A 157 -0.82 4.53 18.57
N ARG A 158 -0.53 3.74 17.52
CA ARG A 158 -1.56 3.02 16.78
C ARG A 158 -2.15 1.85 17.57
N LEU A 159 -1.36 1.24 18.44
CA LEU A 159 -1.80 0.16 19.32
C LEU A 159 -2.91 0.66 20.25
N GLU A 160 -2.79 1.86 20.79
CA GLU A 160 -3.80 2.44 21.68
C GLU A 160 -5.16 2.55 20.98
N ILE A 161 -5.18 3.12 19.77
CA ILE A 161 -6.40 3.26 18.97
C ILE A 161 -6.95 1.88 18.60
N HIS A 162 -6.08 0.95 18.24
CA HIS A 162 -6.47 -0.41 17.89
C HIS A 162 -7.10 -1.15 19.08
N ALA A 163 -6.48 -1.08 20.26
CA ALA A 163 -6.90 -1.79 21.46
C ALA A 163 -8.32 -1.41 21.91
N ARG A 164 -8.74 -0.14 21.70
CA ARG A 164 -10.09 0.34 22.03
C ARG A 164 -11.21 -0.42 21.30
N SER A 165 -10.95 -0.91 20.10
CA SER A 165 -11.92 -1.62 19.26
C SER A 165 -11.53 -3.08 18.99
N CYS A 166 -10.39 -3.53 19.52
CA CYS A 166 -9.90 -4.88 19.28
C CYS A 166 -10.69 -5.89 20.11
N LYS A 167 -11.58 -6.62 19.44
CA LYS A 167 -12.21 -7.82 20.01
C LYS A 167 -11.21 -8.97 19.94
N ALA A 168 -11.04 -9.70 21.05
CA ALA A 168 -10.18 -10.87 21.09
C ALA A 168 -10.59 -11.83 19.97
N ALA A 169 -9.60 -12.35 19.24
CA ALA A 169 -9.84 -13.42 18.29
C ALA A 169 -9.44 -14.71 18.99
N ASP A 170 -10.43 -15.45 19.47
CA ASP A 170 -10.27 -16.86 19.77
C ASP A 170 -9.66 -17.55 18.53
N GLY A 171 -8.40 -17.97 18.63
CA GLY A 171 -7.80 -18.98 17.75
C GLY A 171 -7.23 -18.56 16.39
N SER A 172 -7.14 -17.28 16.03
CA SER A 172 -6.42 -16.90 14.80
C SER A 172 -4.93 -16.68 15.08
N ALA A 173 -4.17 -17.77 14.98
CA ALA A 173 -2.71 -17.75 14.90
C ALA A 173 -2.23 -16.63 13.97
N ALA A 174 -1.22 -15.90 14.45
CA ALA A 174 -0.52 -14.85 13.73
C ALA A 174 -0.31 -15.26 12.27
N SER A 175 -1.05 -14.67 11.34
CA SER A 175 -0.58 -14.67 9.96
C SER A 175 0.72 -13.86 9.95
N PRO A 176 1.85 -14.41 9.47
CA PRO A 176 3.07 -13.63 9.33
C PRO A 176 2.80 -12.39 8.47
N PRO A 177 3.60 -11.33 8.58
CA PRO A 177 3.55 -10.25 7.59
C PRO A 177 3.62 -10.89 6.21
N ARG A 178 2.60 -10.65 5.38
CA ARG A 178 2.62 -11.08 3.98
C ARG A 178 3.85 -10.41 3.35
N SER A 179 4.95 -11.15 3.22
CA SER A 179 5.97 -10.86 2.22
C SER A 179 5.25 -10.63 0.89
N PRO A 180 5.75 -9.75 0.01
CA PRO A 180 5.20 -9.63 -1.33
C PRO A 180 5.36 -10.99 -2.01
N ALA A 181 4.29 -11.78 -2.04
CA ALA A 181 4.24 -13.04 -2.73
C ALA A 181 4.51 -12.76 -4.20
N LEU A 182 5.66 -13.21 -4.70
CA LEU A 182 5.84 -13.43 -6.13
C LEU A 182 4.70 -14.34 -6.58
N SER A 183 3.84 -13.80 -7.44
CA SER A 183 2.75 -14.52 -8.07
C SER A 183 3.27 -15.53 -9.09
N SER A 184 3.88 -16.63 -8.62
CA SER A 184 4.16 -17.79 -9.44
C SER A 184 2.94 -18.72 -9.40
N ARG A 185 1.90 -18.40 -10.17
CA ARG A 185 0.81 -19.37 -10.41
C ARG A 185 1.38 -20.51 -11.26
N PRO A 186 1.30 -21.79 -10.83
CA PRO A 186 1.61 -22.91 -11.71
C PRO A 186 0.51 -23.00 -12.78
N SER A 187 0.92 -22.95 -14.04
CA SER A 187 0.06 -23.15 -15.21
C SER A 187 -0.16 -24.65 -15.38
N THR A 188 -1.22 -25.21 -14.79
CA THR A 188 -1.72 -26.52 -15.19
C THR A 188 -2.49 -26.35 -16.49
N ARG A 189 -1.81 -26.70 -17.59
CA ARG A 189 -2.34 -26.71 -18.94
C ARG A 189 -3.21 -27.97 -19.12
N GLU A 190 -4.52 -27.86 -18.89
CA GLU A 190 -5.47 -28.87 -19.35
C GLU A 190 -5.74 -28.67 -20.84
N ALA A 191 -5.33 -29.64 -21.64
CA ALA A 191 -5.54 -29.67 -23.08
C ALA A 191 -7.01 -29.96 -23.40
N LYS A 192 -7.73 -28.96 -23.92
CA LYS A 192 -9.02 -29.18 -24.59
C LYS A 192 -8.79 -29.59 -26.05
N SER A 193 -9.39 -30.72 -26.40
CA SER A 193 -9.40 -31.39 -27.70
C SER A 193 -9.83 -30.47 -28.86
N PRO A 194 -9.38 -30.71 -30.11
CA PRO A 194 -9.62 -29.82 -31.24
C PRO A 194 -11.02 -30.01 -31.85
N VAL A 195 -11.61 -28.90 -32.31
CA VAL A 195 -12.89 -28.84 -33.03
C VAL A 195 -12.64 -29.10 -34.52
N PRO A 196 -13.44 -29.94 -35.22
CA PRO A 196 -13.26 -30.19 -36.64
C PRO A 196 -13.74 -29.02 -37.52
N ALA A 197 -12.96 -28.72 -38.57
CA ALA A 197 -13.25 -27.71 -39.58
C ALA A 197 -14.40 -28.15 -40.52
N ARG A 198 -15.26 -27.20 -40.90
CA ARG A 198 -16.34 -27.39 -41.89
C ARG A 198 -15.79 -27.12 -43.30
N PRO A 199 -16.10 -27.98 -44.31
CA PRO A 199 -15.67 -27.73 -45.68
C PRO A 199 -16.55 -26.68 -46.36
N ASN A 200 -15.93 -25.77 -47.10
CA ASN A 200 -16.60 -24.76 -47.90
C ASN A 200 -16.70 -25.26 -49.36
N THR A 201 -17.89 -25.68 -49.77
CA THR A 201 -18.15 -26.15 -51.14
C THR A 201 -18.43 -24.96 -52.05
N VAL A 202 -17.59 -24.80 -53.08
CA VAL A 202 -17.78 -23.86 -54.18
C VAL A 202 -18.81 -24.44 -55.14
N VAL A 203 -19.90 -23.72 -55.36
CA VAL A 203 -20.86 -24.02 -56.43
C VAL A 203 -20.80 -22.87 -57.42
N CYS A 204 -20.15 -23.11 -58.56
CA CYS A 204 -20.25 -22.27 -59.75
C CYS A 204 -21.60 -22.52 -60.42
N HIS A 205 -22.30 -21.47 -60.84
CA HIS A 205 -23.34 -21.55 -61.86
C HIS A 205 -22.97 -20.63 -63.02
N ILE A 206 -23.24 -21.16 -64.21
CA ILE A 206 -22.98 -20.66 -65.56
C ILE A 206 -23.81 -19.40 -65.84
#